data_AF-A0A382LH10-F1
#
_entry.id   AF-A0A382LH10-F1
#
_cell.length_a   1.000
_cell.length_b   1.000
_cell.length_c   1.000
_cell.angle_alpha   90.00
_cell.angle_beta   90.00
_cell.angle_gamma   90.00
#
_symmetry.space_group_name_H-M   'P 1'
#
loop_
_entity.id
_entity.type
_entity.pdbx_description
1 polymer ?
#
loop_
_entity_poly.entity_id
_entity_poly.type
_entity_poly.pdbx_seq_one_letter_code
_entity_poly.pdbx_strand_id
1 'polypeptide(L)' 'VDPRGKLAKQFGVIGFPVFFLVDKDGTVIHKSSGYKNGYEDSYLEELKKYLQSENIKYADFQYEKQLNIKKNTHIDIDF' A
#
# COMPACT_ATOMS: atom_id res chain seq x y z
N VAL A 1 16.35 -0.91 -1.22
CA VAL A 1 16.22 0.29 -2.07
C VAL A 1 16.66 -0.04 -3.50
N ASP A 2 16.03 0.54 -4.53
CA ASP A 2 16.39 0.35 -5.96
C ASP A 2 17.14 1.58 -6.51
N PRO A 3 18.42 1.77 -6.16
CA PRO A 3 19.17 2.99 -6.48
C PRO A 3 19.42 3.17 -7.97
N ARG A 4 19.30 2.09 -8.76
CA ARG A 4 19.51 2.10 -10.21
C ARG A 4 18.21 2.18 -11.00
N GLY A 5 17.06 2.27 -10.32
CA GLY A 5 15.75 2.33 -10.97
C GLY A 5 15.41 1.12 -11.85
N LYS A 6 16.05 -0.04 -11.62
CA LYS A 6 15.82 -1.23 -12.44
C LYS A 6 14.41 -1.77 -12.26
N LEU A 7 13.95 -1.83 -11.02
CA LEU A 7 12.58 -2.25 -10.68
C LEU A 7 11.59 -1.19 -11.15
N ALA A 8 11.88 0.09 -10.92
CA ALA A 8 11.00 1.16 -11.40
C ALA A 8 10.77 1.08 -12.92
N LYS A 9 11.83 0.86 -13.71
CA LYS A 9 11.74 0.67 -15.16
C LYS A 9 11.00 -0.61 -15.54
N GLN A 10 11.33 -1.73 -14.89
CA GLN A 10 10.71 -3.03 -15.18
C GLN A 10 9.19 -3.03 -14.89
N PHE A 11 8.77 -2.36 -13.82
CA PHE A 11 7.37 -2.29 -13.41
C PHE A 11 6.61 -1.06 -13.94
N GLY A 12 7.25 -0.25 -14.81
CA GLY A 12 6.64 0.96 -15.38
C GLY A 12 6.17 1.94 -14.31
N VAL A 13 7.00 2.18 -13.31
CA VAL A 13 6.75 3.16 -12.24
C VAL A 13 7.25 4.52 -12.71
N ILE A 14 6.32 5.46 -12.88
CA ILE A 14 6.58 6.82 -13.39
C ILE A 14 6.46 7.92 -12.32
N GLY A 15 5.99 7.56 -11.12
CA GLY A 15 5.77 8.50 -10.02
C GLY A 15 5.61 7.75 -8.69
N PHE A 16 5.58 8.47 -7.57
CA PHE A 16 5.50 7.88 -6.24
C PHE A 16 4.36 8.53 -5.40
N PRO A 17 3.83 7.80 -4.40
CA PRO A 17 4.05 6.38 -4.13
C PRO A 17 3.39 5.47 -5.19
N VAL A 18 3.74 4.19 -5.23
CA VAL A 18 3.04 3.14 -6.01
C VAL A 18 2.82 1.96 -5.09
N PHE A 19 1.63 1.37 -5.17
CA PHE A 19 1.28 0.15 -4.44
C PHE A 19 1.02 -0.98 -5.43
N PHE A 20 1.52 -2.17 -5.10
CA PHE A 20 1.29 -3.40 -5.84
C PHE A 20 0.74 -4.43 -4.87
N LEU A 21 -0.36 -5.09 -5.25
CA LEU A 21 -0.80 -6.32 -4.64
C LEU A 21 -0.32 -7.48 -5.50
N VAL A 22 0.45 -8.39 -4.93
CA VAL A 22 1.08 -9.51 -5.63
C VAL A 22 0.68 -10.81 -4.95
N ASP A 23 0.28 -11.81 -5.75
CA ASP A 23 -0.08 -13.13 -5.24
C ASP A 23 1.14 -13.96 -4.83
N LYS A 24 0.89 -15.17 -4.32
CA LYS A 24 1.94 -16.11 -3.88
C LYS A 24 2.81 -16.66 -5.02
N ASP A 25 2.32 -16.59 -6.26
CA ASP A 25 2.99 -17.12 -7.45
C ASP A 25 3.75 -15.99 -8.20
N GLY A 26 3.69 -14.75 -7.69
CA GLY A 26 4.37 -13.58 -8.24
C GLY A 26 3.54 -12.78 -9.25
N THR A 27 2.26 -13.10 -9.43
CA THR A 27 1.35 -12.36 -10.32
C THR A 27 0.92 -11.05 -9.66
N VAL A 28 0.97 -9.96 -10.42
CA VAL A 28 0.43 -8.67 -9.96
C VAL A 28 -1.10 -8.71 -10.09
N ILE A 29 -1.78 -8.73 -8.95
CA ILE A 29 -3.25 -8.71 -8.86
C ILE A 29 -3.77 -7.27 -9.04
N HIS A 30 -3.09 -6.31 -8.42
CA HIS A 30 -3.51 -4.91 -8.44
C HIS A 30 -2.29 -3.97 -8.46
N LYS A 31 -2.42 -2.83 -9.14
CA LYS A 31 -1.43 -1.75 -9.16
C LYS A 31 -2.16 -0.41 -9.00
N SER A 32 -1.75 0.40 -8.03
CA SER A 32 -2.22 1.78 -7.88
C SER A 32 -1.03 2.75 -7.90
N SER A 33 -1.22 3.90 -8.55
CA SER A 33 -0.21 4.97 -8.62
C SER A 33 -0.70 6.20 -7.85
N GLY A 34 0.18 6.78 -7.04
CA GLY A 34 -0.14 7.83 -6.10
C GLY A 34 -0.77 7.30 -4.82
N TYR A 35 -1.08 8.24 -3.92
CA TYR A 35 -1.82 7.96 -2.70
C TYR A 35 -2.69 9.16 -2.33
N LYS A 36 -3.91 8.88 -1.92
CA LYS A 36 -4.79 9.84 -1.26
C LYS A 36 -5.39 9.18 -0.03
N ASN A 37 -5.58 9.96 1.02
CA ASN A 37 -6.31 9.51 2.20
C ASN A 37 -7.68 8.93 1.80
N GLY A 38 -7.99 7.73 2.27
CA GLY A 38 -9.17 6.95 1.92
C GLY A 38 -8.93 5.89 0.84
N TYR A 39 -7.73 5.81 0.25
CA TYR A 39 -7.40 4.74 -0.69
C TYR A 39 -7.18 3.39 0.01
N GLU A 40 -6.99 3.40 1.33
CA GLU A 40 -6.85 2.18 2.13
C GLU A 40 -8.06 1.26 2.00
N ASP A 41 -9.27 1.83 1.93
CA ASP A 41 -10.49 1.08 1.72
C ASP A 41 -10.48 0.38 0.35
N SER A 42 -10.00 1.06 -0.69
CA SER A 42 -9.85 0.47 -2.02
C SER A 42 -8.85 -0.69 -2.01
N TYR A 43 -7.76 -0.59 -1.25
CA TYR A 43 -6.77 -1.68 -1.17
C TYR A 43 -7.34 -2.89 -0.45
N LEU A 44 -8.13 -2.66 0.61
CA LEU A 44 -8.80 -3.72 1.34
C LEU A 44 -9.83 -4.43 0.46
N GLU A 45 -10.61 -3.69 -0.33
CA GLU A 45 -11.59 -4.28 -1.24
C GLU A 45 -10.92 -5.13 -2.33
N GLU A 46 -9.83 -4.67 -2.93
CA GLU A 46 -9.06 -5.47 -3.89
C GLU A 46 -8.47 -6.74 -3.27
N LEU A 47 -7.97 -6.66 -2.03
CA LEU A 47 -7.52 -7.83 -1.27
C LEU A 47 -8.66 -8.81 -1.00
N LYS A 48 -9.82 -8.33 -0.54
CA LYS A 48 -11.00 -9.18 -0.26
C LYS A 48 -11.47 -9.90 -1.52
N LYS A 49 -11.55 -9.21 -2.66
CA LYS A 49 -11.90 -9.81 -3.95
C LYS A 49 -10.96 -10.96 -4.31
N TYR A 50 -9.65 -10.77 -4.14
CA TYR A 50 -8.65 -11.80 -4.40
C TYR A 50 -8.80 -13.00 -3.45
N LEU A 51 -8.97 -12.76 -2.15
CA LEU A 51 -9.14 -13.85 -1.19
C LEU A 51 -10.42 -14.65 -1.47
N GLN A 52 -11.49 -13.98 -1.90
CA GLN A 52 -12.72 -14.63 -2.34
C GLN A 52 -12.53 -15.47 -3.59
N SER A 53 -11.83 -14.97 -4.62
CA SER A 53 -11.57 -15.74 -5.85
C SER A 53 -10.74 -17.00 -5.59
N GLU A 54 -9.79 -16.91 -4.65
CA GLU A 54 -8.95 -18.03 -4.24
C GLU A 54 -9.59 -18.94 -3.18
N ASN A 55 -10.84 -18.68 -2.76
CA ASN A 55 -11.54 -19.39 -1.70
C ASN A 55 -10.77 -19.41 -0.36
N ILE A 56 -9.98 -18.37 -0.10
CA ILE A 56 -9.21 -18.20 1.13
C ILE A 56 -10.14 -17.61 2.18
N LYS A 57 -10.27 -18.30 3.32
CA LYS A 57 -11.06 -17.80 4.46
C LYS A 57 -10.31 -16.67 5.16
N TYR A 58 -11.03 -15.60 5.48
CA TYR A 58 -10.52 -14.48 6.27
C TYR A 58 -11.57 -14.06 7.31
N ALA A 59 -11.10 -13.52 8.43
CA ALA A 59 -11.99 -12.95 9.45
C ALA A 59 -12.60 -11.64 8.93
N ASP A 60 -13.76 -11.26 9.46
CA ASP A 60 -14.31 -9.94 9.17
C ASP A 60 -13.34 -8.87 9.68
N PHE A 61 -12.85 -8.06 8.74
CA PHE A 61 -11.86 -7.03 8.98
C PHE A 61 -12.39 -5.70 8.45
N GLN A 62 -12.39 -4.71 9.35
CA GLN A 62 -12.71 -3.33 9.06
C GLN A 62 -11.46 -2.50 9.32
N TYR A 63 -11.07 -1.69 8.34
CA TYR A 63 -9.93 -0.81 8.51
C TYR A 63 -10.33 0.36 9.42
N GLU A 64 -9.64 0.48 10.55
CA GLU A 64 -9.76 1.65 11.42
C GLU A 64 -8.52 2.51 11.28
N LYS A 65 -8.70 3.72 10.75
CA LYS A 65 -7.60 4.68 10.61
C LYS A 65 -7.15 5.14 11.99
N GLN A 66 -5.96 4.74 12.40
CA GLN A 66 -5.34 5.27 13.62
C GLN A 66 -4.92 6.73 13.41
N LEU A 67 -5.68 7.66 14.01
CA LEU A 67 -5.30 9.07 14.07
C LEU A 67 -4.16 9.22 15.07
N ASN A 68 -2.91 9.18 14.59
CA ASN A 68 -1.77 9.65 15.36
C ASN A 68 -1.92 11.18 15.54
N ILE A 69 -2.58 11.60 16.61
CA ILE A 69 -2.46 12.96 17.12
C ILE A 69 -0.99 13.09 17.53
N LYS A 70 -0.16 13.72 16.69
CA LYS A 70 1.15 14.19 17.11
C LYS A 70 0.92 15.13 18.30
N LYS A 71 1.10 14.65 19.53
CA LYS A 71 1.47 15.54 20.63
C LYS A 71 2.77 16.19 20.18
N ASN A 72 2.78 17.53 20.07
CA ASN A 72 3.94 18.32 19.72
C ASN A 72 5.18 17.81 20.49
N THR A 73 6.02 17.00 19.85
CA THR A 73 7.38 16.81 20.30
C THR A 73 8.14 18.03 19.83
N HIS A 74 8.48 18.90 20.78
CA HIS A 74 9.43 19.99 20.59
C HIS A 74 10.73 19.36 20.05
N ILE A 75 11.10 19.72 18.82
CA ILE A 75 12.39 19.33 18.25
C ILE A 75 13.24 20.59 18.37
N ASP A 76 14.06 20.66 19.41
CA ASP A 76 15.10 21.66 19.51
C ASP A 76 16.19 21.30 18.51
N ILE A 77 16.40 22.19 17.52
CA ILE A 77 17.51 22.13 16.59
C ILE A 77 18.51 23.19 17.05
N ASP A 78 19.60 22.76 17.68
CA ASP A 78 20.77 23.60 17.91
C ASP A 78 21.59 23.68 16.60
N PHE A 79 21.95 24.91 16.20
CA PHE A 79 22.89 25.22 15.12
C PHE A 79 24.27 25.55 15.69
#